data_AF-A0A9J6FHT9-F1
#
_entry.id   AF-A0A9J6FHT9-F1
#
_cell.length_a   1.000
_cell.length_b   1.000
_cell.length_c   1.000
_cell.angle_alpha   90.00
_cell.angle_beta   90.00
_cell.angle_gamma   90.00
#
_symmetry.space_group_name_H-M   'P 1'
#
loop_
_entity.id
_entity.type
_entity.pdbx_description
1 polymer ?
#
loop_
_entity_poly.entity_id
_entity_poly.type
_entity_poly.pdbx_seq_one_letter_code
_entity_poly.pdbx_strand_id
1 'polypeptide(L)'
;MEGPHPDPTYALLNNVGQPNVKQFPFRGFTVIPTSAEGKAALRGNPEEAPLKRKPLWFVFTGMGCQWNGMARQMMQLDLFASSIHKSTRSTQAVQP
;
A
#
# COMPACT_ATOMS: atom_id res chain seq x y z
N MET A 1 11.00 -18.96 15.58
CA MET A 1 9.88 -18.04 15.33
C MET A 1 10.17 -17.41 13.98
N GLU A 2 9.76 -18.08 12.90
CA GLU A 2 10.01 -17.63 11.53
C GLU A 2 9.29 -16.29 11.31
N GLY A 3 10.05 -15.24 10.98
CA GLY A 3 9.46 -14.04 10.38
C GLY A 3 8.72 -14.42 9.09
N PRO A 4 7.74 -13.63 8.64
CA PRO A 4 6.92 -14.02 7.50
C PRO A 4 7.81 -13.93 6.25
N HIS A 5 8.33 -15.05 5.77
CA HIS A 5 9.13 -15.14 4.54
C HIS A 5 10.53 -14.48 4.62
N PRO A 6 11.54 -15.06 3.94
CA PRO A 6 12.91 -14.53 3.97
C PRO A 6 13.01 -13.19 3.22
N ASP A 7 13.90 -12.29 3.67
CA ASP A 7 14.21 -10.98 3.06
C ASP A 7 14.25 -10.93 1.51
N PRO A 8 14.85 -11.90 0.79
CA PRO A 8 14.80 -11.93 -0.67
C PRO A 8 13.38 -11.98 -1.25
N THR A 9 12.44 -12.61 -0.56
CA THR A 9 11.03 -12.66 -1.00
C THR A 9 10.40 -11.28 -0.95
N TYR A 10 10.63 -10.52 0.12
CA TYR A 10 10.14 -9.14 0.23
C TYR A 10 10.76 -8.22 -0.82
N ALA A 11 12.06 -8.36 -1.06
CA ALA A 11 12.77 -7.60 -2.09
C ALA A 11 12.19 -7.88 -3.49
N LEU A 12 11.93 -9.15 -3.81
CA LEU A 12 11.33 -9.55 -5.08
C LEU A 12 9.91 -9.00 -5.23
N LEU A 13 9.06 -9.15 -4.20
CA LEU A 13 7.69 -8.63 -4.23
C LEU A 13 7.66 -7.11 -4.43
N ASN A 14 8.54 -6.37 -3.77
CA ASN A 14 8.63 -4.93 -3.95
C ASN A 14 9.07 -4.55 -5.38
N ASN A 15 10.01 -5.30 -5.96
CA ASN A 15 10.47 -5.07 -7.32
C ASN A 15 9.37 -5.34 -8.36
N VAL A 16 8.62 -6.45 -8.20
CA VAL A 16 7.50 -6.80 -9.08
C VAL A 16 6.32 -5.82 -8.91
N GLY A 17 6.08 -5.34 -7.68
CA GLY A 17 5.00 -4.42 -7.36
C GLY A 17 5.21 -2.98 -7.84
N GLN A 18 6.41 -2.64 -8.32
CA GLN A 18 6.76 -1.31 -8.83
C GLN A 18 7.11 -1.34 -10.33
N PRO A 19 6.18 -1.78 -11.20
CA PRO A 19 6.46 -1.82 -12.63
C PRO A 19 6.72 -0.40 -13.16
N ASN A 20 7.68 -0.28 -14.09
CA ASN A 20 7.96 0.99 -14.73
C ASN A 20 6.72 1.43 -15.51
N VAL A 21 6.32 2.70 -15.38
CA VAL A 21 5.18 3.27 -16.11
C VAL A 21 5.35 3.10 -17.64
N LYS A 22 6.58 3.04 -18.13
CA LYS A 22 6.90 2.75 -19.53
C LYS A 22 6.53 1.33 -19.98
N GLN A 23 6.52 0.35 -19.07
CA GLN A 23 6.17 -1.04 -19.39
C GLN A 23 4.65 -1.23 -19.51
N PHE A 24 3.86 -0.36 -18.88
CA PHE A 24 2.40 -0.40 -18.90
C PHE A 24 1.80 0.99 -19.18
N PRO A 25 1.90 1.47 -20.44
CA PRO A 25 1.52 2.83 -20.81
C PRO A 25 0.00 3.05 -20.89
N PHE A 26 -0.82 2.00 -20.83
CA PHE A 26 -2.29 2.10 -20.88
C PHE A 26 -2.92 1.37 -19.69
N ARG A 27 -3.98 1.96 -19.14
CA ARG A 27 -4.85 1.35 -18.13
C ARG A 27 -6.24 1.19 -18.71
N GLY A 28 -6.78 -0.02 -18.66
CA GLY A 28 -8.12 -0.30 -19.16
C GLY A 28 -8.55 -1.70 -18.78
N PHE A 29 -9.81 -2.01 -19.05
CA PHE A 29 -10.37 -3.34 -18.85
C PHE A 29 -11.13 -3.76 -20.10
N THR A 30 -11.26 -5.07 -20.30
CA THR A 30 -12.07 -5.66 -21.35
C THR A 30 -13.00 -6.66 -20.72
N VAL A 31 -14.29 -6.54 -21.01
CA VAL A 31 -15.28 -7.53 -20.60
C VAL A 31 -15.37 -8.56 -21.73
N ILE A 32 -14.92 -9.79 -21.44
CA ILE A 32 -15.00 -10.92 -22.37
C ILE A 32 -16.34 -11.62 -22.11
N PRO A 33 -17.25 -11.67 -23.10
CA PRO A 33 -18.52 -12.37 -22.93
C PRO A 33 -18.30 -13.89 -22.88
N THR A 34 -18.97 -14.56 -21.96
CA THR A 34 -18.87 -16.02 -21.74
C THR A 34 -19.74 -16.83 -22.71
N SER A 35 -20.70 -16.20 -23.40
CA SER A 35 -21.60 -16.87 -24.36
C SER A 35 -21.00 -16.87 -25.77
N ALA A 36 -21.01 -18.03 -26.43
CA ALA A 36 -20.55 -18.25 -27.81
C ALA A 36 -21.37 -17.46 -28.87
N GLU A 37 -22.39 -16.73 -28.46
CA GLU A 37 -23.28 -15.94 -29.30
C GLU A 37 -22.67 -14.58 -29.66
N GLY A 38 -21.53 -14.57 -30.36
CA GLY A 38 -21.08 -13.46 -31.23
C GLY A 38 -21.02 -12.03 -30.67
N LYS A 39 -21.17 -11.81 -29.35
CA LYS A 39 -21.12 -10.47 -28.76
C LYS A 39 -19.67 -9.99 -28.75
N ALA A 40 -19.41 -8.86 -29.39
CA ALA A 40 -18.11 -8.24 -29.38
C ALA A 40 -17.69 -7.89 -27.94
N ALA A 41 -16.42 -8.16 -27.60
CA ALA A 41 -15.88 -7.81 -26.29
C ALA A 41 -16.01 -6.29 -26.06
N LEU A 42 -16.62 -5.90 -24.94
CA LEU A 42 -16.71 -4.49 -24.57
C LEU A 42 -15.35 -4.06 -24.03
N ARG A 43 -14.61 -3.30 -24.84
CA ARG A 43 -13.38 -2.62 -24.40
C ARG A 43 -13.78 -1.31 -23.74
N GLY A 44 -13.46 -1.15 -22.46
CA GLY A 44 -13.45 0.18 -21.86
C GLY A 44 -12.38 1.03 -22.54
N ASN A 45 -12.62 2.33 -22.70
CA ASN A 45 -11.62 3.22 -23.29
C ASN A 45 -10.34 3.15 -22.46
N PRO A 46 -9.21 2.70 -23.05
CA PRO A 46 -7.95 2.67 -22.34
C PRO A 46 -7.49 4.10 -22.09
N GLU A 47 -7.23 4.43 -20.83
CA GLU A 47 -6.63 5.69 -20.43
C GLU A 47 -5.11 5.57 -20.52
N GLU A 48 -4.44 6.58 -21.08
CA GLU A 48 -2.99 6.65 -21.04
C GLU A 48 -2.49 6.81 -19.61
N ALA A 49 -1.61 5.92 -19.18
CA ALA A 49 -1.00 6.01 -17.87
C ALA A 49 -0.16 7.30 -17.82
N PRO A 50 -0.39 8.18 -16.83
CA PRO A 50 0.37 9.43 -16.75
C PRO A 50 1.85 9.12 -16.51
N LEU A 51 2.71 9.54 -17.46
CA LEU A 51 4.17 9.49 -17.37
C LEU A 51 4.74 10.45 -16.31
N LYS A 52 3.89 11.32 -15.74
CA LYS A 52 4.26 12.27 -14.69
C LYS A 52 4.43 11.57 -13.34
N ARG A 53 5.35 12.09 -12.51
CA ARG A 53 5.56 11.61 -11.14
C ARG A 53 4.24 11.64 -10.37
N LYS A 54 3.88 10.50 -9.77
CA LYS A 54 2.64 10.39 -8.98
C LYS A 54 2.68 11.37 -7.79
N PRO A 55 1.58 12.10 -7.51
CA PRO A 55 1.51 12.93 -6.31
C PRO A 55 1.58 12.06 -5.05
N LEU A 56 2.26 12.55 -4.03
CA LEU A 56 2.37 11.89 -2.73
C LEU A 56 1.19 12.31 -1.85
N TRP A 57 0.43 11.33 -1.35
CA TRP A 57 -0.69 11.55 -0.45
C TRP A 57 -0.42 10.87 0.89
N PHE A 58 -0.59 11.61 1.99
CA PHE A 58 -0.55 11.06 3.34
C PHE A 58 -1.98 10.84 3.82
N VAL A 59 -2.36 9.58 4.01
CA VAL A 59 -3.68 9.19 4.49
C VAL A 59 -3.51 8.56 5.87
N PHE A 60 -4.19 9.11 6.87
CA PHE A 60 -4.17 8.61 8.25
C PHE A 60 -5.50 7.93 8.53
N THR A 61 -5.46 6.66 8.92
CA THR A 61 -6.68 5.91 9.20
C THR A 61 -7.15 6.17 10.63
N GLY A 62 -8.49 6.26 10.80
CA GLY A 62 -9.12 6.55 12.08
C GLY A 62 -9.31 5.33 13.00
N MET A 63 -10.23 5.47 13.95
CA MET A 63 -10.64 4.41 14.86
C MET A 63 -11.21 3.20 14.09
N GLY A 64 -10.93 1.98 14.57
CA GLY A 64 -11.37 0.72 13.93
C GLY A 64 -10.30 -0.01 13.12
N CYS A 65 -9.12 0.59 12.93
CA CYS A 65 -7.94 -0.11 12.43
C CYS A 65 -7.23 -0.86 13.57
N GLN A 66 -6.57 -1.98 13.27
CA GLN A 66 -5.83 -2.80 14.24
C GLN A 66 -4.49 -2.15 14.69
N TRP A 67 -4.52 -0.85 14.98
CA TRP A 67 -3.35 -0.03 15.29
C TRP A 67 -2.55 -0.55 16.48
N ASN A 68 -3.19 -1.09 17.52
CA ASN A 68 -2.48 -1.59 18.70
C ASN A 68 -1.53 -2.75 18.38
N GLY A 69 -1.96 -3.68 17.50
CA GLY A 69 -1.12 -4.79 17.07
C GLY A 69 0.05 -4.31 16.21
N MET A 70 -0.25 -3.47 15.22
CA MET A 70 0.74 -2.89 14.33
C MET A 70 1.76 -2.01 15.08
N ALA A 71 1.30 -1.15 15.99
CA ALA A 71 2.16 -0.27 16.77
C ALA A 71 3.17 -1.06 17.61
N ARG A 72 2.75 -2.17 18.23
CA ARG A 72 3.66 -3.06 18.99
C ARG A 72 4.76 -3.63 18.11
N GLN A 73 4.45 -4.05 16.88
CA GLN A 73 5.45 -4.54 15.93
C GLN A 73 6.39 -3.40 15.49
N MET A 74 5.86 -2.20 15.26
CA MET A 74 6.66 -1.03 14.87
C MET A 74 7.58 -0.52 15.98
N MET A 75 7.37 -0.89 17.25
CA MET A 75 8.31 -0.57 18.35
C MET A 75 9.70 -1.17 18.15
N GLN A 76 9.86 -2.17 17.27
CA GLN A 76 11.18 -2.69 16.89
C GLN A 76 12.03 -1.66 16.12
N LEU A 77 11.41 -0.61 15.59
CA LEU A 77 12.08 0.52 14.95
C LEU A 77 12.33 1.63 15.97
N ASP A 78 13.60 1.91 16.26
CA ASP A 78 14.01 2.86 17.31
C ASP A 78 13.40 4.26 17.13
N LEU A 79 13.29 4.73 15.89
CA LEU A 79 12.65 6.00 15.55
C LEU A 79 11.19 6.04 15.98
N PHE A 80 10.45 4.97 15.71
CA PHE A 80 9.03 4.89 16.05
C PHE A 80 8.83 4.76 17.56
N ALA A 81 9.63 3.91 18.21
CA ALA A 81 9.62 3.76 19.66
C ALA A 81 9.92 5.09 20.37
N SER A 82 10.96 5.80 19.94
CA SER A 82 11.33 7.10 20.52
C SER A 82 10.20 8.13 20.40
N SER A 83 9.53 8.18 19.25
CA SER A 83 8.38 9.05 19.03
C SER A 83 7.23 8.75 19.99
N ILE A 84 6.88 7.46 20.18
CA ILE A 84 5.83 7.06 21.12
C ILE A 84 6.19 7.43 22.55
N HIS A 85 7.40 7.12 23.03
CA HIS A 85 7.82 7.46 24.39
C HIS A 85 7.79 8.97 24.65
N LYS A 86 8.17 9.78 23.65
CA LYS A 86 8.07 11.24 23.72
C LYS A 86 6.61 11.69 23.89
N SER A 87 5.69 11.15 23.09
CA SER A 87 4.25 11.42 23.19
C SER A 87 3.69 11.00 24.54
N THR A 88 4.01 9.79 25.02
CA THR A 88 3.58 9.29 26.34
C THR A 88 4.04 10.21 27.46
N ARG A 89 5.30 10.66 27.44
CA ARG A 89 5.84 11.60 28.43
C ARG A 89 5.05 12.91 28.45
N SER A 90 4.74 13.47 27.29
CA SER A 90 3.94 14.70 27.21
C SER A 90 2.51 14.51 27.73
N THR A 91 1.90 13.34 27.53
CA THR A 91 0.55 13.06 28.03
C THR A 91 0.50 12.75 29.53
N GLN A 92 1.61 12.28 30.12
CA GLN A 92 1.71 12.07 31.56
C GLN A 92 1.92 13.38 32.33
N ALA A 93 2.59 14.35 31.72
CA ALA A 93 2.75 15.70 32.30
C ALA A 93 1.44 16.52 32.38
N VAL A 94 0.36 16.03 31.77
CA VAL A 94 -0.96 16.68 31.70
C VAL A 94 -2.01 15.94 32.55
N GLN A 95 -1.63 14.83 33.21
CA GLN A 95 -2.52 14.16 34.16
C GLN A 95 -2.55 14.94 35.50
N PRO A 96 -3.74 15.25 36.05
CA PRO A 96 -3.89 16.00 37.30
C PRO A 96 -3.38 15.24 38.53
#